data_AF-A0A3D5YZW8-F1
#
_entry.id   AF-A0A3D5YZW8-F1
#
_cell.length_a   1.000
_cell.length_b   1.000
_cell.length_c   1.000
_cell.angle_alpha   90.00
_cell.angle_beta   90.00
_cell.angle_gamma   90.00
#
_symmetry.space_group_name_H-M   'P 1'
#
loop_
_entity.id
_entity.type
_entity.pdbx_description
1 polymer ?
#
loop_
_entity_poly.entity_id
_entity_poly.type
_entity_poly.pdbx_seq_one_letter_code
_entity_poly.pdbx_strand_id
1 'polypeptide(L)'
;MQNIVIDHNTFVASGTILLGGKGDFPPAEVVFANNLIVDPTVHPLSDPSGSEEFIHNAIDASGTFILSGEFLRIKANMERNDLGFLHPGKKSEALNSTINIRQQILDIPVLDDDPEIRLDIMQQIRPANLTQKNLGCSEYSRKIKVKPYVTAKNTGPGYL
;
A
#
# COMPACT_ATOMS: atom_id res chain seq x y z
N MET A 1 5.94 8.32 -18.19
CA MET A 1 6.69 7.53 -17.16
C MET A 1 6.33 6.07 -17.41
N GLN A 2 7.30 5.16 -17.36
CA GLN A 2 7.10 3.74 -17.68
C GLN A 2 7.57 2.85 -16.54
N ASN A 3 7.06 1.63 -16.46
CA ASN A 3 7.42 0.61 -15.48
C ASN A 3 7.25 1.09 -14.02
N ILE A 4 6.00 1.39 -13.67
CA ILE A 4 5.64 1.91 -12.34
C ILE A 4 5.04 0.76 -11.54
N VAL A 5 5.60 0.46 -10.36
CA VAL A 5 5.05 -0.54 -9.44
C VAL A 5 4.59 0.15 -8.17
N ILE A 6 3.30 0.07 -7.88
CA ILE A 6 2.67 0.54 -6.65
C ILE A 6 2.24 -0.72 -5.89
N ASP A 7 3.10 -1.19 -4.99
CA ASP A 7 2.93 -2.45 -4.29
C ASP A 7 2.95 -2.27 -2.76
N HIS A 8 2.13 -3.04 -2.05
CA HIS A 8 2.07 -3.08 -0.58
C HIS A 8 1.84 -1.71 0.10
N ASN A 9 0.96 -0.86 -0.41
CA ASN A 9 0.56 0.39 0.24
C ASN A 9 -0.76 0.25 0.98
N THR A 10 -0.94 1.04 2.04
CA THR A 10 -2.23 1.17 2.74
C THR A 10 -2.75 2.59 2.61
N PHE A 11 -3.96 2.75 2.06
CA PHE A 11 -4.65 4.02 1.93
C PHE A 11 -5.84 4.03 2.89
N VAL A 12 -5.80 4.88 3.92
CA VAL A 12 -6.85 4.94 4.95
C VAL A 12 -7.57 6.27 4.90
N ALA A 13 -8.91 6.25 4.92
CA ALA A 13 -9.74 7.45 4.89
C ALA A 13 -9.35 8.39 3.75
N SER A 14 -8.88 7.82 2.64
CA SER A 14 -8.29 8.58 1.55
C SER A 14 -9.39 9.24 0.71
N GLY A 15 -9.01 10.33 0.05
CA GLY A 15 -9.72 10.79 -1.13
C GLY A 15 -9.50 9.84 -2.33
N THR A 16 -9.73 10.38 -3.53
CA THR A 16 -9.45 9.68 -4.78
C THR A 16 -7.95 9.70 -5.10
N ILE A 17 -7.39 8.55 -5.46
CA ILE A 17 -6.07 8.40 -6.07
C ILE A 17 -6.22 8.65 -7.57
N LEU A 18 -5.50 9.63 -8.10
CA LEU A 18 -5.49 9.97 -9.52
C LEU A 18 -4.38 9.20 -10.23
N LEU A 19 -4.74 8.43 -11.26
CA LEU A 19 -3.80 7.59 -12.03
C LEU A 19 -3.17 8.34 -13.22
N GLY A 20 -3.64 9.56 -13.53
CA GLY A 20 -2.95 10.50 -14.41
C GLY A 20 -3.19 10.32 -15.92
N GLY A 21 -4.32 9.75 -16.30
CA GLY A 21 -4.68 9.50 -17.70
C GLY A 21 -4.91 10.75 -18.57
N LYS A 22 -5.22 11.92 -17.99
CA LYS A 22 -5.57 13.14 -18.74
C LYS A 22 -4.39 14.00 -19.25
N GLY A 23 -3.15 13.58 -19.06
CA GLY A 23 -1.96 14.35 -19.47
C GLY A 23 -1.42 14.01 -20.87
N ASP A 24 -0.55 14.86 -21.41
CA ASP A 24 0.16 14.63 -22.70
C ASP A 24 1.13 13.43 -22.65
N PHE A 25 1.52 13.04 -21.43
CA PHE A 25 2.45 11.94 -21.16
C PHE A 25 1.89 11.05 -20.05
N PRO A 26 0.80 10.31 -20.29
CA PRO A 26 0.20 9.46 -19.27
C PRO A 26 1.19 8.38 -18.82
N PRO A 27 1.07 7.87 -17.59
CA PRO A 27 1.79 6.68 -17.15
C PRO A 27 1.55 5.51 -18.09
N ALA A 28 2.56 4.67 -18.29
CA ALA A 28 2.46 3.42 -19.03
C ALA A 28 3.09 2.28 -18.20
N GLU A 29 2.60 1.05 -18.40
CA GLU A 29 3.10 -0.15 -17.69
C GLU A 29 3.04 0.03 -16.17
N VAL A 30 1.85 0.34 -15.67
CA VAL A 30 1.61 0.55 -14.24
C VAL A 30 1.08 -0.74 -13.63
N VAL A 31 1.75 -1.26 -12.59
CA VAL A 31 1.24 -2.37 -11.78
C VAL A 31 0.81 -1.82 -10.43
N PHE A 32 -0.47 -1.99 -10.11
CA PHE A 32 -1.03 -1.63 -8.82
C PHE A 32 -1.41 -2.92 -8.10
N ALA A 33 -0.62 -3.34 -7.10
CA ALA A 33 -0.75 -4.67 -6.51
C ALA A 33 -0.63 -4.74 -4.99
N ASN A 34 -1.25 -5.76 -4.40
CA ASN A 34 -1.25 -6.05 -2.95
C ASN A 34 -1.51 -4.84 -2.04
N ASN A 35 -2.16 -3.79 -2.56
CA ASN A 35 -2.47 -2.60 -1.79
C ASN A 35 -3.76 -2.82 -1.00
N LEU A 36 -3.88 -2.10 0.10
CA LEU A 36 -5.04 -2.14 0.98
C LEU A 36 -5.69 -0.75 1.06
N ILE A 37 -6.95 -0.66 0.68
CA ILE A 37 -7.75 0.57 0.77
C ILE A 37 -8.76 0.39 1.90
N VAL A 38 -8.75 1.28 2.89
CA VAL A 38 -9.59 1.19 4.09
C VAL A 38 -10.42 2.45 4.26
N ASP A 39 -11.74 2.27 4.36
CA ASP A 39 -12.72 3.34 4.54
C ASP A 39 -12.49 4.56 3.62
N PRO A 40 -12.36 4.38 2.29
CA PRO A 40 -12.19 5.51 1.40
C PRO A 40 -13.41 6.44 1.47
N THR A 41 -13.16 7.73 1.48
CA THR A 41 -14.21 8.76 1.67
C THR A 41 -15.02 9.03 0.41
N VAL A 42 -14.46 8.68 -0.75
CA VAL A 42 -15.02 8.85 -2.09
C VAL A 42 -14.61 7.66 -2.97
N HIS A 43 -14.93 7.70 -4.26
CA HIS A 43 -14.46 6.69 -5.20
C HIS A 43 -12.91 6.64 -5.21
N PRO A 44 -12.27 5.50 -4.89
CA PRO A 44 -10.89 5.49 -4.44
C PRO A 44 -9.87 5.65 -5.59
N LEU A 45 -10.23 5.31 -6.82
CA LEU A 45 -9.36 5.42 -7.99
C LEU A 45 -10.04 6.22 -9.09
N SER A 46 -9.33 7.11 -9.77
CA SER A 46 -9.86 7.82 -10.93
C SER A 46 -8.77 8.17 -11.92
N ASP A 47 -9.20 8.66 -13.07
CA ASP A 47 -8.33 9.10 -14.15
C ASP A 47 -7.36 8.01 -14.66
N PRO A 48 -7.85 6.79 -15.00
CA PRO A 48 -6.99 5.73 -15.49
C PRO A 48 -6.33 6.14 -16.82
N SER A 49 -5.06 5.79 -16.97
CA SER A 49 -4.34 5.87 -18.26
C SER A 49 -4.74 4.75 -19.22
N GLY A 50 -5.31 3.66 -18.71
CA GLY A 50 -5.63 2.45 -19.47
C GLY A 50 -4.45 1.48 -19.57
N SER A 51 -3.33 1.80 -18.93
CA SER A 51 -2.11 0.99 -18.90
C SER A 51 -1.90 0.28 -17.55
N GLU A 52 -2.87 0.40 -16.65
CA GLU A 52 -2.81 -0.19 -15.32
C GLU A 52 -3.20 -1.67 -15.32
N GLU A 53 -2.36 -2.50 -14.72
CA GLU A 53 -2.69 -3.85 -14.28
C GLU A 53 -2.97 -3.82 -12.77
N PHE A 54 -4.20 -4.17 -12.38
CA PHE A 54 -4.60 -4.27 -10.97
C PHE A 54 -4.55 -5.72 -10.53
N ILE A 55 -3.69 -6.03 -9.55
CA ILE A 55 -3.43 -7.40 -9.11
C ILE A 55 -3.65 -7.52 -7.60
N HIS A 56 -4.64 -8.30 -7.19
CA HIS A 56 -4.81 -8.71 -5.79
C HIS A 56 -4.81 -7.57 -4.75
N ASN A 57 -5.41 -6.44 -5.11
CA ASN A 57 -5.63 -5.36 -4.14
C ASN A 57 -6.82 -5.71 -3.27
N ALA A 58 -6.92 -5.10 -2.10
CA ALA A 58 -8.08 -5.27 -1.23
C ALA A 58 -8.69 -3.94 -0.83
N ILE A 59 -9.99 -3.98 -0.59
CA ILE A 59 -10.78 -2.86 -0.08
C ILE A 59 -11.65 -3.32 1.09
N ASP A 60 -11.55 -2.59 2.19
CA ASP A 60 -12.52 -2.62 3.29
C ASP A 60 -13.27 -1.29 3.27
N ALA A 61 -14.54 -1.34 2.90
CA ALA A 61 -15.36 -0.16 2.78
C ALA A 61 -16.83 -0.49 3.04
N SER A 62 -17.52 0.41 3.73
CA SER A 62 -18.98 0.35 3.91
C SER A 62 -19.77 0.68 2.62
N GLY A 63 -19.14 1.40 1.68
CA GLY A 63 -19.73 1.80 0.41
C GLY A 63 -19.59 0.77 -0.73
N THR A 64 -20.51 0.86 -1.69
CA THR A 64 -20.45 0.07 -2.93
C THR A 64 -19.71 0.85 -4.02
N PHE A 65 -18.38 0.70 -4.07
CA PHE A 65 -17.57 1.16 -5.20
C PHE A 65 -17.47 0.07 -6.28
N ILE A 66 -17.62 0.48 -7.55
CA ILE A 66 -17.33 -0.38 -8.71
C ILE A 66 -15.89 -0.08 -9.13
N LEU A 67 -14.97 -0.98 -8.80
CA LEU A 67 -13.56 -0.82 -9.17
C LEU A 67 -13.27 -1.62 -10.43
N SER A 68 -12.52 -1.03 -11.34
CA SER A 68 -11.95 -1.74 -12.48
C SER A 68 -10.79 -2.61 -12.00
N GLY A 69 -10.77 -3.88 -12.41
CA GLY A 69 -9.68 -4.82 -12.10
C GLY A 69 -9.88 -5.64 -10.83
N GLU A 70 -8.81 -6.27 -10.36
CA GLU A 70 -8.87 -7.24 -9.26
C GLU A 70 -8.80 -6.56 -7.88
N PHE A 71 -9.96 -6.37 -7.27
CA PHE A 71 -10.12 -5.91 -5.89
C PHE A 71 -10.91 -6.90 -5.06
N LEU A 72 -10.28 -7.43 -4.01
CA LEU A 72 -10.92 -8.24 -2.99
C LEU A 72 -11.69 -7.35 -2.01
N ARG A 73 -12.92 -7.73 -1.69
CA ARG A 73 -13.64 -7.13 -0.56
C ARG A 73 -13.33 -7.93 0.69
N ILE A 74 -12.71 -7.28 1.68
CA ILE A 74 -12.26 -7.93 2.91
C ILE A 74 -12.71 -7.15 4.13
N LYS A 75 -12.62 -7.78 5.30
CA LYS A 75 -12.63 -7.10 6.60
C LYS A 75 -11.19 -6.86 7.05
N ALA A 76 -10.69 -5.66 6.82
CA ALA A 76 -9.33 -5.28 7.18
C ALA A 76 -9.12 -5.27 8.70
N ASN A 77 -10.17 -5.06 9.50
CA ASN A 77 -10.12 -5.08 10.98
C ASN A 77 -8.90 -4.31 11.52
N MET A 78 -8.72 -3.07 11.05
CA MET A 78 -7.59 -2.23 11.44
C MET A 78 -7.71 -1.86 12.92
N GLU A 79 -6.59 -1.92 13.64
CA GLU A 79 -6.47 -1.52 15.04
C GLU A 79 -5.72 -0.20 15.12
N ARG A 80 -6.16 0.69 16.00
CA ARG A 80 -5.46 1.95 16.31
C ARG A 80 -4.58 1.73 17.52
N ASN A 81 -3.29 2.04 17.39
CA ASN A 81 -2.38 2.00 18.53
C ASN A 81 -2.55 3.23 19.45
N ASP A 82 -1.85 3.24 20.57
CA ASP A 82 -1.85 4.33 21.55
C ASP A 82 -1.23 5.65 21.05
N LEU A 83 -0.58 5.63 19.88
CA LEU A 83 -0.06 6.81 19.19
C LEU A 83 -1.05 7.34 18.13
N GLY A 84 -2.20 6.68 17.97
CA GLY A 84 -3.22 7.10 17.03
C GLY A 84 -3.03 6.60 15.60
N PHE A 85 -2.06 5.72 15.31
CA PHE A 85 -1.84 5.18 13.96
C PHE A 85 -2.53 3.83 13.78
N LEU A 86 -3.01 3.58 12.56
CA LEU A 86 -3.68 2.34 12.20
C LEU A 86 -2.69 1.30 11.70
N HIS A 87 -2.94 0.04 12.05
CA HIS A 87 -2.22 -1.13 11.55
C HIS A 87 -3.18 -2.33 11.47
N PRO A 88 -2.83 -3.40 10.73
CA PRO A 88 -3.65 -4.61 10.72
C PRO A 88 -3.84 -5.17 12.14
N GLY A 89 -5.07 -5.53 12.49
CA GLY A 89 -5.38 -6.24 13.73
C GLY A 89 -5.17 -7.74 13.62
N LYS A 90 -5.23 -8.46 14.75
CA LYS A 90 -4.98 -9.93 14.77
C LYS A 90 -5.98 -10.72 13.92
N LYS A 91 -7.19 -10.18 13.73
CA LYS A 91 -8.28 -10.81 12.97
C LYS A 91 -8.42 -10.23 11.57
N SER A 92 -7.44 -9.45 11.12
CA SER A 92 -7.47 -8.86 9.78
C SER A 92 -7.44 -9.95 8.72
N GLU A 93 -8.32 -9.82 7.73
CA GLU A 93 -8.27 -10.67 6.52
C GLU A 93 -7.14 -10.25 5.57
N ALA A 94 -6.48 -9.11 5.84
CA ALA A 94 -5.28 -8.69 5.13
C ALA A 94 -4.03 -9.52 5.50
N LEU A 95 -4.11 -10.36 6.53
CA LEU A 95 -2.96 -11.15 6.99
C LEU A 95 -2.68 -12.35 6.10
N ASN A 96 -1.41 -12.56 5.72
CA ASN A 96 -0.99 -13.68 4.85
C ASN A 96 -1.83 -13.80 3.56
N SER A 97 -2.10 -12.66 2.92
CA SER A 97 -3.06 -12.55 1.82
C SER A 97 -2.46 -11.83 0.62
N THR A 98 -1.15 -11.91 0.40
CA THR A 98 -0.52 -11.30 -0.78
C THR A 98 -0.19 -12.38 -1.82
N ILE A 99 -0.01 -11.95 -3.07
CA ILE A 99 0.44 -12.83 -4.14
C ILE A 99 1.66 -12.28 -4.84
N ASN A 100 2.32 -13.16 -5.59
CA ASN A 100 3.43 -12.78 -6.44
C ASN A 100 2.93 -12.02 -7.67
N ILE A 101 3.55 -10.88 -7.95
CA ILE A 101 3.35 -10.14 -9.20
C ILE A 101 4.44 -10.53 -10.20
N ARG A 102 4.09 -10.58 -11.48
CA ARG A 102 5.06 -10.95 -12.53
C ARG A 102 6.12 -9.87 -12.77
N GLN A 103 5.75 -8.61 -12.51
CA GLN A 103 6.62 -7.47 -12.70
C GLN A 103 7.63 -7.38 -11.55
N GLN A 104 8.92 -7.40 -11.89
CA GLN A 104 9.98 -7.19 -10.91
C GLN A 104 10.10 -5.70 -10.58
N ILE A 105 10.22 -5.38 -9.30
CA ILE A 105 10.64 -4.05 -8.86
C ILE A 105 12.10 -3.87 -9.30
N LEU A 106 12.41 -2.74 -9.92
CA LEU A 106 13.77 -2.43 -10.33
C LEU A 106 14.67 -2.32 -9.11
N ASP A 107 15.80 -3.03 -9.13
CA ASP A 107 16.93 -2.80 -8.23
C ASP A 107 17.77 -1.65 -8.80
N ILE A 108 17.80 -0.51 -8.10
CA ILE A 108 18.54 0.67 -8.52
C ILE A 108 19.90 0.65 -7.79
N PRO A 109 21.03 0.36 -8.48
CA PRO A 109 22.30 0.00 -7.81
C PRO A 109 22.92 1.06 -6.88
N VAL A 110 22.48 2.31 -6.99
CA VAL A 110 22.98 3.45 -6.20
C VAL A 110 22.04 3.85 -5.07
N LEU A 111 20.87 3.22 -4.98
CA LEU A 111 19.86 3.45 -3.95
C LEU A 111 19.85 2.25 -3.01
N ASP A 112 19.70 2.51 -1.71
CA ASP A 112 19.38 1.45 -0.75
C ASP A 112 17.88 1.18 -0.84
N ASP A 113 17.48 0.48 -1.91
CA ASP A 113 16.11 0.04 -2.14
C ASP A 113 15.89 -1.43 -1.76
N ASP A 114 14.62 -1.81 -1.69
CA ASP A 114 14.18 -3.14 -1.27
C ASP A 114 13.34 -3.78 -2.38
N PRO A 115 13.97 -4.21 -3.50
CA PRO A 115 13.25 -4.75 -4.65
C PRO A 115 12.50 -6.06 -4.31
N GLU A 116 12.85 -6.71 -3.21
CA GLU A 116 12.19 -7.93 -2.71
C GLU A 116 11.10 -7.66 -1.66
N ILE A 117 10.91 -6.40 -1.25
CA ILE A 117 9.97 -5.97 -0.19
C ILE A 117 10.16 -6.86 1.06
N ARG A 118 11.38 -6.94 1.57
CA ARG A 118 11.75 -7.68 2.78
C ARG A 118 11.38 -6.96 4.06
N LEU A 119 11.18 -5.65 4.02
CA LEU A 119 10.81 -4.84 5.17
C LEU A 119 9.43 -4.20 4.99
N ASP A 120 8.74 -3.97 6.10
CA ASP A 120 7.51 -3.18 6.14
C ASP A 120 7.81 -1.69 6.45
N ILE A 121 6.77 -0.85 6.49
CA ILE A 121 6.89 0.60 6.75
C ILE A 121 7.59 0.93 8.09
N MET A 122 7.64 -0.03 9.02
CA MET A 122 8.29 0.11 10.33
C MET A 122 9.63 -0.64 10.41
N GLN A 123 10.19 -1.05 9.27
CA GLN A 123 11.41 -1.87 9.18
C GLN A 123 11.28 -3.24 9.86
N GLN A 124 10.05 -3.74 10.04
CA GLN A 124 9.84 -5.12 10.47
C GLN A 124 10.10 -6.05 9.29
N ILE A 125 10.82 -7.14 9.54
CA ILE A 125 11.04 -8.18 8.54
C ILE A 125 9.70 -8.79 8.13
N ARG A 126 9.44 -8.77 6.82
CA ARG A 126 8.34 -9.49 6.18
C ARG A 126 8.73 -10.96 5.98
N PRO A 127 7.75 -11.89 6.01
CA PRO A 127 8.01 -13.28 5.67
C PRO A 127 8.64 -13.43 4.27
N ALA A 128 9.61 -14.32 4.15
CA ALA A 128 10.28 -14.60 2.87
C ALA A 128 9.31 -15.22 1.84
N ASN A 129 8.32 -15.99 2.32
CA ASN A 129 7.26 -16.48 1.47
C ASN A 129 6.24 -15.36 1.22
N LEU A 130 6.06 -14.99 -0.05
CA LEU A 130 5.12 -13.97 -0.47
C LEU A 130 3.72 -14.23 0.08
N THR A 131 3.17 -15.44 -0.03
CA THR A 131 1.79 -15.71 0.45
C THR A 131 1.63 -15.61 1.97
N GLN A 132 2.70 -15.37 2.71
CA GLN A 132 2.68 -15.10 4.15
C GLN A 132 2.86 -13.61 4.48
N LYS A 133 3.16 -12.75 3.51
CA LYS A 133 3.17 -11.30 3.71
C LYS A 133 1.74 -10.78 3.81
N ASN A 134 1.54 -9.70 4.56
CA ASN A 134 0.24 -9.04 4.66
C ASN A 134 0.05 -8.02 3.55
N LEU A 135 -1.21 -7.85 3.11
CA LEU A 135 -1.60 -6.76 2.23
C LEU A 135 -1.31 -5.41 2.88
N GLY A 136 -0.95 -4.44 2.05
CA GLY A 136 -0.60 -3.10 2.48
C GLY A 136 0.77 -3.01 3.19
N CYS A 137 1.01 -1.89 3.84
CA CYS A 137 2.37 -1.45 4.17
C CYS A 137 2.94 -1.97 5.49
N SER A 138 2.15 -2.67 6.31
CA SER A 138 2.56 -3.04 7.67
C SER A 138 2.26 -4.51 7.98
N GLU A 139 3.22 -5.15 8.63
CA GLU A 139 3.06 -6.49 9.17
C GLU A 139 2.40 -6.45 10.56
N TYR A 140 1.54 -7.43 10.87
CA TYR A 140 0.94 -7.53 12.19
C TYR A 140 2.03 -7.74 13.25
N SER A 141 2.05 -6.87 14.26
CA SER A 141 2.95 -6.96 15.39
C SER A 141 2.30 -6.46 16.65
N ARG A 142 2.51 -7.17 17.76
CA ARG A 142 2.17 -6.67 19.10
C ARG A 142 3.27 -5.82 19.73
N LYS A 143 4.48 -5.88 19.17
CA LYS A 143 5.67 -5.23 19.73
C LYS A 143 6.04 -3.97 18.98
N ILE A 144 5.96 -4.00 17.66
CA ILE A 144 6.27 -2.88 16.78
C ILE A 144 4.99 -2.10 16.52
N LYS A 145 5.01 -0.82 16.86
CA LYS A 145 3.89 0.10 16.67
C LYS A 145 4.17 0.98 15.46
N VAL A 146 3.19 1.10 14.57
CA VAL A 146 3.24 2.07 13.47
C VAL A 146 3.35 3.48 14.03
N LYS A 147 4.36 4.22 13.57
CA LYS A 147 4.61 5.61 13.94
C LYS A 147 5.49 6.27 12.89
N PRO A 148 5.44 7.60 12.74
CA PRO A 148 6.36 8.33 11.88
C PRO A 148 7.81 8.07 12.26
N TYR A 149 8.67 7.87 11.26
CA TYR A 149 10.13 7.81 11.46
C TYR A 149 10.68 9.24 11.52
N VAL A 150 10.38 9.92 12.61
CA VAL A 150 10.66 11.34 12.83
C VAL A 150 11.65 11.45 13.99
N THR A 151 12.79 12.07 13.73
CA THR A 151 13.90 12.30 14.64
C THR A 151 14.35 13.75 14.49
N ALA A 152 14.97 14.33 15.52
CA ALA A 152 15.53 15.67 15.42
C ALA A 152 16.56 15.83 14.27
N LYS A 153 17.12 14.72 13.75
CA LYS A 153 18.09 14.70 12.65
C LYS A 153 17.45 14.67 11.26
N ASN A 154 16.18 14.28 11.13
CA ASN A 154 15.47 14.18 9.84
C ASN A 154 14.21 15.04 9.80
N THR A 155 14.01 15.91 10.79
CA THR A 155 13.02 16.98 10.79
C THR A 155 13.68 18.33 10.62
N GLY A 156 13.06 19.21 9.82
CA GLY A 156 13.46 20.62 9.75
C GLY A 156 13.26 21.36 11.09
N PRO A 157 13.71 22.63 11.19
CA PRO A 157 13.55 23.41 12.41
C PRO A 157 12.07 23.50 12.80
N GLY A 158 11.77 23.32 14.08
CA GLY A 158 10.45 23.57 14.62
C GLY A 158 10.17 25.07 14.54
N TYR A 159 9.25 25.48 13.69
CA TYR A 159 8.74 26.85 13.70
C TYR A 159 7.78 26.98 14.87
N LEU A 160 8.23 27.65 15.93
CA LEU A 160 7.42 28.08 17.07
C LEU A 160 6.73 29.40 16.78
#